data_AF-A0A9E2JMD8-F1
#
_entry.id   AF-A0A9E2JMD8-F1
#
_cell.length_a   1.000
_cell.length_b   1.000
_cell.length_c   1.000
_cell.angle_alpha   90.00
_cell.angle_beta   90.00
_cell.angle_gamma   90.00
#
_symmetry.space_group_name_H-M   'P 1'
#
loop_
_entity.id
_entity.type
_entity.pdbx_description
1 polymer ?
#
loop_
_entity_poly.entity_id
_entity_poly.type
_entity_poly.pdbx_seq_one_letter_code
_entity_poly.pdbx_strand_id
1 'polypeptide(L)'
;MNKQKEQQNLLDIVKTWVIQEIPEYRGFRCANCQEYKNKAWYHWLNFRGYLLPVHLCNDKCEKQFQIGAIKTDPAKQTEIDKNSFGKIYKFRPETIERFKKIVKSWSEKEPKLKAFSCDECKSDLEIDLRDGQRKGFHVWWKMPNEKTLAELHFHKNCANKLGIY
;
A
#
# COMPACT_ATOMS: atom_id res chain seq x y z
N MET A 1 12.76 15.47 -9.98
CA MET A 1 11.35 15.92 -9.96
C MET A 1 11.12 16.71 -8.68
N ASN A 2 10.22 17.71 -8.63
CA ASN A 2 9.92 18.38 -7.35
C ASN A 2 8.97 17.51 -6.50
N LYS A 3 9.00 17.67 -5.17
CA LYS A 3 8.25 16.82 -4.23
C LYS A 3 6.74 16.84 -4.48
N GLN A 4 6.17 17.98 -4.86
CA GLN A 4 4.73 18.08 -5.13
C GLN A 4 4.30 17.27 -6.36
N LYS A 5 5.05 17.36 -7.47
CA LYS A 5 4.77 16.59 -8.69
C LYS A 5 4.96 15.10 -8.45
N GLU A 6 5.96 14.73 -7.66
CA GLU A 6 6.16 13.34 -7.24
C GLU A 6 4.94 12.77 -6.51
N GLN A 7 4.46 13.48 -5.48
CA GLN A 7 3.29 13.08 -4.70
C GLN A 7 2.02 13.01 -5.56
N GLN A 8 1.85 13.94 -6.51
CA GLN A 8 0.73 13.90 -7.45
C GLN A 8 0.80 12.67 -8.37
N ASN A 9 1.99 12.36 -8.92
CA ASN A 9 2.16 11.18 -9.76
C ASN A 9 1.89 9.88 -8.98
N LEU A 10 2.34 9.78 -7.73
CA LEU A 10 2.05 8.63 -6.86
C LEU A 10 0.54 8.49 -6.60
N LEU A 11 -0.13 9.60 -6.32
CA LEU A 11 -1.58 9.62 -6.12
C LEU A 11 -2.32 9.17 -7.39
N ASP A 12 -1.91 9.64 -8.56
CA ASP A 12 -2.54 9.28 -9.82
C ASP A 12 -2.42 7.78 -10.12
N ILE A 13 -1.31 7.14 -9.70
CA ILE A 13 -1.15 5.68 -9.77
C ILE A 13 -2.13 4.98 -8.82
N VAL A 14 -2.16 5.39 -7.55
CA VAL A 14 -3.03 4.76 -6.53
C VAL A 14 -4.51 4.87 -6.90
N LYS A 15 -4.92 5.98 -7.54
CA LYS A 15 -6.30 6.16 -8.02
C LYS A 15 -6.73 5.16 -9.10
N THR A 16 -5.79 4.49 -9.78
CA THR A 16 -6.13 3.44 -10.75
C THR A 16 -6.45 2.09 -10.12
N TRP A 17 -6.33 1.97 -8.80
CA TRP A 17 -6.52 0.72 -8.08
C TRP A 17 -7.97 0.52 -7.69
N VAL A 18 -8.43 -0.72 -7.78
CA VAL A 18 -9.70 -1.14 -7.18
C VAL A 18 -9.42 -1.52 -5.74
N ILE A 19 -9.66 -0.59 -4.82
CA ILE A 19 -9.39 -0.76 -3.39
C ILE A 19 -10.58 -1.44 -2.70
N GLN A 20 -10.29 -2.50 -1.94
CA GLN A 20 -11.27 -3.28 -1.19
C GLN A 20 -11.22 -2.94 0.30
N GLU A 21 -12.39 -2.85 0.95
CA GLU A 21 -12.49 -2.68 2.41
C GLU A 21 -12.13 -3.94 3.18
N ILE A 22 -12.42 -5.10 2.59
CA ILE A 22 -12.14 -6.40 3.20
C ILE A 22 -10.65 -6.71 3.00
N PRO A 23 -9.90 -7.03 4.06
CA PRO A 23 -8.51 -7.45 3.97
C PRO A 23 -8.31 -8.61 2.98
N GLU A 24 -7.24 -8.54 2.18
CA GLU A 24 -6.95 -9.57 1.17
C GLU A 24 -5.57 -10.19 1.39
N TYR A 25 -5.50 -11.52 1.50
CA TYR A 25 -4.22 -12.22 1.47
C TYR A 25 -3.81 -12.55 0.03
N ARG A 26 -2.87 -11.78 -0.53
CA ARG A 26 -2.47 -11.90 -1.94
C ARG A 26 -1.00 -11.55 -2.18
N GLY A 27 -0.57 -11.79 -3.42
CA GLY A 27 0.76 -11.43 -3.90
C GLY A 27 0.92 -9.93 -4.12
N PHE A 28 2.14 -9.43 -3.93
CA PHE A 28 2.48 -8.04 -4.17
C PHE A 28 2.68 -7.76 -5.65
N ARG A 29 2.17 -6.62 -6.09
CA ARG A 29 2.26 -6.16 -7.48
C ARG A 29 2.94 -4.81 -7.55
N CYS A 30 3.54 -4.53 -8.71
CA CYS A 30 3.89 -3.17 -9.05
C CYS A 30 2.64 -2.29 -9.06
N ALA A 31 2.69 -1.19 -8.33
CA ALA A 31 1.67 -0.16 -8.23
C ALA A 31 1.13 0.28 -9.60
N ASN A 32 2.00 0.43 -10.60
CA ASN A 32 1.61 0.94 -11.90
C ASN A 32 1.25 -0.16 -12.91
N CYS A 33 2.16 -1.10 -13.20
CA CYS A 33 1.90 -2.12 -14.22
C CYS A 33 1.13 -3.35 -13.71
N GLN A 34 0.87 -3.46 -12.41
CA GLN A 34 0.12 -4.55 -11.77
C GLN A 34 0.74 -5.95 -11.95
N GLU A 35 1.98 -6.06 -12.46
CA GLU A 35 2.74 -7.32 -12.48
C GLU A 35 3.18 -7.72 -11.06
N TYR A 36 3.13 -9.02 -10.74
CA TYR A 36 3.65 -9.54 -9.48
C TYR A 36 5.16 -9.31 -9.35
N LYS A 37 5.60 -8.89 -8.16
CA LYS A 37 7.02 -8.70 -7.83
C LYS A 37 7.29 -9.25 -6.43
N ASN A 38 8.55 -9.62 -6.18
CA ASN A 38 9.03 -10.01 -4.84
C ASN A 38 9.87 -8.93 -4.14
N LYS A 39 10.26 -7.89 -4.90
CA LYS A 39 10.92 -6.68 -4.44
C LYS A 39 10.49 -5.51 -5.31
N ALA A 40 10.42 -4.32 -4.72
CA ALA A 40 10.03 -3.10 -5.42
C ALA A 40 10.72 -1.88 -4.79
N TRP A 41 10.74 -0.79 -5.52
CA TRP A 41 11.07 0.53 -4.99
C TRP A 41 9.91 1.02 -4.13
N TYR A 42 10.23 1.39 -2.90
CA TYR A 42 9.29 1.94 -1.94
C TYR A 42 9.28 3.46 -2.06
N HIS A 43 8.23 4.02 -2.62
CA HIS A 43 7.92 5.44 -2.53
C HIS A 43 6.89 5.66 -1.43
N TRP A 44 6.88 6.83 -0.80
CA TRP A 44 5.89 7.16 0.22
C TRP A 44 4.91 8.18 -0.34
N LEU A 45 3.63 7.81 -0.41
CA LEU A 45 2.55 8.73 -0.68
C LEU A 45 2.02 9.27 0.65
N ASN A 46 2.10 10.60 0.83
CA ASN A 46 1.53 11.34 1.95
C ASN A 46 0.87 12.61 1.38
N PHE A 47 -0.26 12.44 0.69
CA PHE A 47 -0.89 13.52 -0.05
C PHE A 47 -2.40 13.30 -0.24
N ARG A 48 -3.19 14.39 -0.13
CA ARG A 48 -4.65 14.42 -0.37
C ARG A 48 -5.45 13.30 0.34
N GLY A 49 -5.07 13.00 1.58
CA GLY A 49 -5.74 12.01 2.41
C GLY A 49 -5.40 10.56 2.02
N TYR A 50 -4.20 10.33 1.50
CA TYR A 50 -3.59 9.02 1.33
C TYR A 50 -2.26 8.99 2.06
N LEU A 51 -2.02 7.90 2.79
CA LEU A 51 -0.78 7.65 3.54
C LEU A 51 -0.38 6.19 3.40
N LEU A 52 0.49 5.86 2.44
CA LEU A 52 0.88 4.48 2.15
C LEU A 52 2.19 4.38 1.39
N PRO A 53 2.88 3.22 1.43
CA PRO A 53 3.95 2.94 0.50
C PRO A 53 3.38 2.60 -0.89
N VAL A 54 4.01 3.14 -1.94
CA VAL A 54 3.71 2.84 -3.35
C VAL A 54 4.89 2.07 -3.93
N HIS A 55 4.61 0.89 -4.48
CA HIS A 55 5.65 -0.07 -4.86
C HIS A 55 5.90 -0.09 -6.37
N LEU A 56 7.04 0.42 -6.85
CA LEU A 56 7.36 0.43 -8.28
C LEU A 56 8.36 -0.67 -8.65
N CYS A 57 8.14 -1.34 -9.78
CA CYS A 57 9.06 -2.34 -10.28
C CYS A 57 10.37 -1.71 -10.79
N ASN A 58 11.49 -2.35 -10.47
CA ASN A 58 12.83 -1.85 -10.76
C ASN A 58 13.19 -1.85 -12.26
N ASP A 59 12.64 -2.81 -13.00
CA ASP A 59 12.91 -3.04 -14.42
C ASP A 59 12.35 -1.92 -15.31
N LYS A 60 11.14 -1.44 -15.01
CA LYS A 60 10.36 -0.55 -15.89
C LYS A 60 9.80 0.69 -15.19
N CYS A 61 8.89 0.51 -14.24
CA CYS A 61 8.09 1.63 -13.73
C CYS A 61 8.89 2.63 -12.89
N GLU A 62 9.87 2.17 -12.11
CA GLU A 62 10.74 3.08 -11.34
C GLU A 62 11.47 4.06 -12.26
N LYS A 63 12.10 3.54 -13.33
CA LYS A 63 12.87 4.37 -14.27
C LYS A 63 12.00 5.42 -14.92
N GLN A 64 10.78 5.04 -15.32
CA GLN A 64 9.80 5.97 -15.90
C GLN A 64 9.33 7.02 -14.88
N PHE A 65 9.14 6.62 -13.63
CA PHE A 65 8.75 7.52 -12.56
C PHE A 65 9.82 8.58 -12.28
N GLN A 66 11.08 8.17 -12.16
CA GLN A 66 12.23 9.07 -11.88
C GLN A 66 12.39 10.17 -12.94
N ILE A 67 12.18 9.83 -14.22
CA ILE A 67 12.24 10.81 -15.32
C ILE A 67 10.91 11.53 -15.58
N GLY A 68 9.86 11.25 -14.79
CA GLY A 68 8.54 11.88 -14.93
C GLY A 68 7.75 11.45 -16.17
N ALA A 69 8.06 10.29 -16.75
CA ALA A 69 7.41 9.73 -17.94
C ALA A 69 6.45 8.56 -17.64
N ILE A 70 6.18 8.29 -16.35
CA ILE A 70 5.21 7.27 -15.96
C ILE A 70 3.82 7.64 -16.46
N LYS A 71 3.12 6.68 -17.05
CA LYS A 71 1.76 6.85 -17.54
C LYS A 71 0.80 6.08 -16.65
N THR A 72 -0.30 6.74 -16.28
CA THR A 72 -1.47 6.14 -15.66
C THR A 72 -2.60 6.13 -16.69
N ASP A 73 -3.56 5.22 -16.51
CA ASP A 73 -4.74 5.13 -17.36
C ASP A 73 -5.89 5.90 -16.69
N PRO A 74 -6.29 7.07 -17.21
CA PRO A 74 -7.38 7.86 -16.62
C PRO A 74 -8.71 7.10 -16.61
N ALA A 75 -8.93 6.18 -17.55
CA ALA A 75 -10.17 5.41 -17.61
C ALA A 75 -10.31 4.42 -16.45
N LYS A 76 -9.21 4.09 -15.78
CA LYS A 76 -9.19 3.24 -14.58
C LYS A 76 -9.26 4.03 -13.28
N GLN A 77 -9.25 5.36 -13.34
CA GLN A 77 -9.30 6.16 -12.12
C GLN A 77 -10.67 5.97 -11.46
N THR A 78 -10.64 5.50 -10.21
CA THR A 78 -11.83 5.39 -9.38
C THR A 78 -11.68 6.37 -8.22
N GLU A 79 -12.74 7.12 -7.96
CA GLU A 79 -12.82 7.87 -6.71
C GLU A 79 -13.39 6.94 -5.64
N ILE A 80 -12.64 6.76 -4.55
CA ILE A 80 -13.15 6.05 -3.38
C ILE A 80 -14.12 6.99 -2.67
N ASP A 81 -15.37 6.56 -2.52
CA ASP A 81 -16.30 7.25 -1.63
C ASP A 81 -15.84 7.08 -0.18
N LYS A 82 -15.08 8.07 0.29
CA LYS A 82 -14.56 8.08 1.65
C LYS A 82 -15.68 8.09 2.69
N ASN A 83 -16.91 8.49 2.38
CA ASN A 83 -18.00 8.52 3.35
C ASN A 83 -18.57 7.12 3.63
N SER A 84 -18.52 6.23 2.65
CA SER A 84 -18.95 4.83 2.81
C SER A 84 -17.80 3.89 3.18
N PHE A 85 -16.55 4.23 2.79
CA PHE A 85 -15.39 3.38 3.08
C PHE A 85 -15.20 3.11 4.58
N GLY A 86 -15.02 1.85 4.95
CA GLY A 86 -14.85 1.37 6.33
C GLY A 86 -16.16 1.04 7.04
N LYS A 87 -17.29 1.03 6.33
CA LYS A 87 -18.59 0.61 6.89
C LYS A 87 -18.81 -0.90 6.79
N ILE A 88 -18.21 -1.56 5.78
CA ILE A 88 -18.41 -2.99 5.51
C ILE A 88 -17.54 -3.83 6.46
N TYR A 89 -16.26 -3.48 6.58
CA TYR A 89 -15.32 -4.21 7.43
C TYR A 89 -14.88 -3.34 8.61
N LYS A 90 -15.15 -3.82 9.83
CA LYS A 90 -14.80 -3.11 11.08
C LYS A 90 -13.69 -3.85 11.82
N PHE A 91 -12.59 -3.14 12.07
CA PHE A 91 -11.51 -3.64 12.91
C PHE A 91 -11.86 -3.51 14.39
N ARG A 92 -11.30 -4.40 15.21
CA ARG A 92 -11.45 -4.32 16.67
C ARG A 92 -10.74 -3.08 17.23
N PRO A 93 -11.20 -2.49 18.33
CA PRO A 93 -10.57 -1.30 18.92
C PRO A 93 -9.06 -1.46 19.17
N GLU A 94 -8.63 -2.61 19.69
CA GLU A 94 -7.22 -2.91 19.93
C GLU A 94 -6.38 -2.96 18.65
N THR A 95 -6.99 -3.41 17.54
CA THR A 95 -6.35 -3.45 16.22
C THR A 95 -6.18 -2.05 15.66
N ILE A 96 -7.20 -1.20 15.83
CA ILE A 96 -7.16 0.22 15.45
C ILE A 96 -6.06 0.94 16.22
N GLU A 97 -5.93 0.71 17.53
CA GLU A 97 -4.82 1.27 18.32
C GLU A 97 -3.46 0.78 17.84
N ARG A 98 -3.37 -0.47 17.40
CA ARG A 98 -2.13 -0.98 16.82
C ARG A 98 -1.81 -0.31 15.48
N PHE A 99 -2.78 -0.16 14.59
CA PHE A 99 -2.60 0.55 13.32
C PHE A 99 -2.12 1.99 13.52
N LYS A 100 -2.70 2.71 14.49
CA LYS A 100 -2.22 4.07 14.86
C LYS A 100 -0.73 4.07 15.20
N LYS A 101 -0.27 3.11 16.03
CA LYS A 101 1.15 3.01 16.41
C LYS A 101 2.05 2.68 15.22
N ILE A 102 1.60 1.78 14.35
CA ILE A 102 2.33 1.40 13.14
C ILE A 102 2.46 2.59 12.19
N VAL A 103 1.35 3.23 11.83
CA VAL A 103 1.34 4.37 10.91
C VAL A 103 2.15 5.54 11.47
N LYS A 104 2.08 5.80 12.79
CA LYS A 104 2.91 6.82 13.45
C LYS A 104 4.41 6.49 13.40
N SER A 105 4.78 5.21 13.31
CA SER A 105 6.18 4.77 13.19
C SER A 105 6.74 4.89 11.77
N TRP A 106 5.88 5.11 10.77
CA TRP A 106 6.33 5.39 9.42
C TRP A 106 6.96 6.78 9.39
N SER A 107 8.28 6.82 9.27
CA SER A 107 8.98 8.02 8.87
C SER A 107 9.02 8.09 7.34
N GLU A 108 8.82 9.28 6.78
CA GLU A 108 9.12 9.53 5.37
C GLU A 108 10.60 9.18 5.15
N LYS A 109 10.84 8.13 4.37
CA LYS A 109 12.18 7.69 3.98
C LYS A 109 12.36 7.96 2.51
N GLU A 110 13.59 8.28 2.12
CA GLU A 110 14.01 8.29 0.72
C GLU A 110 13.62 6.97 0.04
N PRO A 111 13.27 7.01 -1.27
CA PRO A 111 12.90 5.80 -1.98
C PRO A 111 13.98 4.72 -1.92
N LYS A 112 13.57 3.47 -1.71
CA LYS A 112 14.50 2.34 -1.60
C LYS A 112 13.96 1.06 -2.22
N LEU A 113 14.81 0.38 -3.01
CA LEU A 113 14.55 -0.98 -3.47
C LEU A 113 14.74 -1.98 -2.31
N LYS A 114 13.68 -2.71 -1.98
CA LYS A 114 13.73 -3.79 -0.97
C LYS A 114 12.62 -4.82 -1.20
N ALA A 115 12.72 -5.93 -0.48
CA ALA A 115 11.64 -6.92 -0.41
C ALA A 115 10.43 -6.38 0.37
N PHE A 116 9.28 -7.04 0.18
CA PHE A 116 8.07 -6.70 0.91
C PHE A 116 8.16 -7.11 2.38
N SER A 117 7.77 -6.21 3.29
CA SER A 117 7.95 -6.38 4.73
C SER A 117 6.63 -6.21 5.46
N CYS A 118 6.45 -6.95 6.54
CA CYS A 118 5.31 -6.82 7.43
C CYS A 118 5.43 -5.56 8.29
N ASP A 119 4.36 -4.79 8.37
CA ASP A 119 4.31 -3.57 9.15
C ASP A 119 4.27 -3.81 10.67
N GLU A 120 3.88 -5.00 11.10
CA GLU A 120 3.83 -5.38 12.52
C GLU A 120 5.22 -5.76 13.06
N CYS A 121 5.85 -6.79 12.47
CA CYS A 121 7.12 -7.34 12.97
C CYS A 121 8.36 -6.80 12.25
N LYS A 122 8.18 -6.04 11.16
CA LYS A 122 9.22 -5.46 10.30
C LYS A 122 10.06 -6.48 9.52
N SER A 123 9.83 -7.78 9.71
CA SER A 123 10.46 -8.83 8.92
C SER A 123 9.87 -8.91 7.51
N ASP A 124 10.68 -9.43 6.61
CA ASP A 124 10.32 -9.78 5.23
C ASP A 124 9.12 -10.74 5.16
N LEU A 125 8.16 -10.45 4.28
CA LEU A 125 7.02 -11.32 3.98
C LEU A 125 7.46 -12.61 3.28
N GLU A 126 6.73 -13.69 3.47
CA GLU A 126 7.11 -15.01 2.95
C GLU A 126 6.79 -15.16 1.45
N ILE A 127 7.60 -15.97 0.76
CA ILE A 127 7.33 -16.41 -0.62
C ILE A 127 6.48 -17.67 -0.55
N ASP A 128 5.29 -17.65 -1.17
CA ASP A 128 4.46 -18.84 -1.34
C ASP A 128 5.12 -19.77 -2.35
N LEU A 129 5.46 -20.98 -1.92
CA LEU A 129 6.20 -21.96 -2.72
C LEU A 129 5.41 -22.45 -3.93
N ARG A 130 4.09 -22.26 -3.97
CA ARG A 130 3.23 -22.74 -5.06
C ARG A 130 3.32 -21.85 -6.30
N ASP A 131 3.43 -20.54 -6.11
CA ASP A 131 3.46 -19.57 -7.21
C ASP A 131 4.70 -18.67 -7.22
N GLY A 132 5.60 -18.83 -6.25
CA GLY A 132 6.83 -18.06 -6.14
C GLY A 132 6.60 -16.58 -5.81
N GLN A 133 5.40 -16.20 -5.35
CA GLN A 133 5.06 -14.82 -5.03
C GLN A 133 5.22 -14.54 -3.55
N ARG A 134 5.78 -13.39 -3.23
CA ARG A 134 5.75 -12.85 -1.88
C ARG A 134 4.33 -12.41 -1.56
N LYS A 135 3.76 -12.92 -0.46
CA LYS A 135 2.36 -12.68 -0.08
C LYS A 135 2.22 -12.08 1.31
N GLY A 136 1.16 -11.30 1.48
CA GLY A 136 0.77 -10.73 2.75
C GLY A 136 -0.70 -10.32 2.72
N PHE A 137 -1.24 -10.01 3.89
CA PHE A 137 -2.50 -9.30 3.97
C PHE A 137 -2.29 -7.86 3.55
N HIS A 138 -3.11 -7.41 2.61
CA HIS A 138 -3.29 -6.01 2.24
C HIS A 138 -4.49 -5.47 2.99
N VAL A 139 -4.27 -4.46 3.83
CA VAL A 139 -5.28 -3.92 4.74
C VAL A 139 -5.44 -2.45 4.49
N TRP A 140 -6.57 -2.06 3.91
CA TRP A 140 -6.95 -0.67 3.81
C TRP A 140 -7.68 -0.23 5.06
N TRP A 141 -7.19 0.86 5.66
CA TRP A 141 -7.72 1.40 6.89
C TRP A 141 -8.03 2.88 6.73
N LYS A 142 -9.30 3.24 6.95
CA LYS A 142 -9.72 4.63 7.12
C LYS A 142 -9.34 5.10 8.51
N MET A 143 -8.42 6.05 8.56
CA MET A 143 -7.92 6.60 9.82
C MET A 143 -9.03 7.34 10.57
N PRO A 144 -8.91 7.52 11.90
CA PRO A 144 -9.94 8.16 12.72
C PRO A 144 -10.22 9.63 12.40
N ASN A 145 -9.34 10.30 11.65
CA ASN A 145 -9.60 11.64 11.12
C ASN A 145 -10.63 11.66 9.97
N GLU A 146 -11.10 10.48 9.57
CA GLU A 146 -12.08 10.18 8.53
C GLU A 146 -11.74 10.66 7.12
N LYS A 147 -10.57 11.26 6.92
CA LYS A 147 -10.15 11.86 5.65
C LYS A 147 -9.01 11.09 4.99
N THR A 148 -8.29 10.28 5.78
CA THR A 148 -7.07 9.61 5.36
C THR A 148 -7.25 8.11 5.25
N LEU A 149 -6.81 7.56 4.13
CA LEU A 149 -6.68 6.12 3.91
C LEU A 149 -5.23 5.70 4.01
N ALA A 150 -4.97 4.63 4.75
CA ALA A 150 -3.67 3.97 4.82
C ALA A 150 -3.77 2.52 4.36
N GLU A 151 -2.72 2.02 3.71
CA GLU A 151 -2.58 0.60 3.38
C GLU A 151 -1.47 0.00 4.25
N LEU A 152 -1.80 -1.05 4.99
CA LEU A 152 -0.86 -1.80 5.82
C LEU A 152 -0.66 -3.22 5.27
N HIS A 153 0.52 -3.77 5.50
CA HIS A 153 0.91 -5.09 5.03
C HIS A 153 1.29 -6.02 6.17
N PHE A 154 0.74 -7.24 6.21
CA PHE A 154 1.01 -8.18 7.31
C PHE A 154 1.35 -9.60 6.85
N HIS A 155 2.23 -10.27 7.59
CA HIS A 155 2.27 -11.74 7.56
C HIS A 155 0.92 -12.30 8.00
N LYS A 156 0.61 -13.52 7.56
CA LYS A 156 -0.59 -14.24 7.97
C LYS A 156 -0.71 -14.35 9.50
N ASN A 157 0.38 -14.73 10.17
CA ASN A 157 0.40 -14.88 11.62
C ASN A 157 0.26 -13.53 12.37
N CYS A 158 0.83 -12.45 11.83
CA CYS A 158 0.67 -11.12 12.39
C CYS A 158 -0.77 -10.62 12.24
N ALA A 159 -1.36 -10.82 11.06
CA ALA A 159 -2.76 -10.49 10.79
C ALA A 159 -3.73 -11.24 11.72
N ASN A 160 -3.56 -12.55 11.86
CA ASN A 160 -4.41 -13.38 12.74
C ASN A 160 -4.37 -12.90 14.19
N LYS A 161 -3.19 -12.52 14.71
CA LYS A 161 -3.05 -11.98 16.08
C LYS A 161 -3.79 -10.65 16.26
N LEU A 162 -3.99 -9.91 15.17
CA LEU A 162 -4.77 -8.67 15.12
C LEU A 162 -6.24 -8.92 14.73
N GLY A 163 -6.69 -10.18 14.63
CA GLY A 163 -8.06 -10.51 14.26
C GLY A 163 -8.42 -10.14 12.82
N ILE A 164 -7.43 -10.12 11.91
CA ILE A 164 -7.57 -9.87 10.48
C ILE A 164 -7.57 -11.23 9.77
N TYR A 165 -8.60 -11.51 8.97
CA TYR A 165 -8.83 -12.79 8.29
C TYR A 165 -9.26 -12.58 6.84
#